data_AF-A0A0Q7S514-F1
#
_entry.id   AF-A0A0Q7S514-F1
#
_cell.length_a   1.000
_cell.length_b   1.000
_cell.length_c   1.000
_cell.angle_alpha   90.00
_cell.angle_beta   90.00
_cell.angle_gamma   90.00
#
_symmetry.space_group_name_H-M   'P 1'
#
loop_
_entity.id
_entity.type
_entity.pdbx_description
1 polymer ?
#
loop_
_entity_poly.entity_id
_entity_poly.type
_entity_poly.pdbx_seq_one_letter_code
_entity_poly.pdbx_strand_id
1 'polypeptide(L)'
;MKRRTALLSLLPLAGCGGGGAEAAAPAAAPAPPAPAPATTGMRDLSSLQLSKLMGSGWNLGNALEAIGGETAWGNPATTQTLMNAVKAAGFKTVRIPVSWKQYADAGDNIGAAWMSRVAEVVGYARTAGLFAIINIHWDGGWMQPTYASQAMANARITKFWTQIANHFKAHDDTLLFAGTNEVMVTDDYGTPKAEYVAVQNGFNQQFVNAVRATGGNNAVRNLVVQGFNTNIDHTVAFAVMPTDTAAQRLMMEVHYYDPFDFTLNDKSAIWQWGAGATDPKATEAGFNEAYTDAQFQKMKTAYVDKGIPVILGEFGAIRRTEYPGAEAYRLAWDRHTARAAWAHGMVPVYWDAGAATENHSMGLFNRATGAQVYPDIVKALVDAAT
;
A
#
# COMPACT_ATOMS: atom_id res chain seq x y z
N MET A 1 -12.89 -6.32 81.35
CA MET A 1 -11.69 -5.46 81.43
C MET A 1 -12.12 -4.03 81.08
N LYS A 2 -12.02 -3.10 82.04
CA LYS A 2 -12.01 -1.61 81.96
C LYS A 2 -13.11 -0.89 81.13
N ARG A 3 -14.11 -0.28 81.79
CA ARG A 3 -14.25 1.16 82.21
C ARG A 3 -14.77 2.05 81.07
N ARG A 4 -16.03 2.52 81.10
CA ARG A 4 -16.63 3.65 81.86
C ARG A 4 -16.16 5.06 81.42
N THR A 5 -17.11 5.76 80.78
CA THR A 5 -17.60 7.12 81.07
C THR A 5 -16.70 8.35 80.84
N ALA A 6 -17.25 9.32 80.07
CA ALA A 6 -17.56 10.71 80.48
C ALA A 6 -17.11 11.79 79.48
N LEU A 7 -18.08 12.65 79.13
CA LEU A 7 -17.96 13.97 78.52
C LEU A 7 -17.02 14.89 79.31
N LEU A 8 -16.34 15.81 78.62
CA LEU A 8 -16.06 17.14 79.15
C LEU A 8 -16.10 18.19 78.01
N SER A 9 -17.00 19.15 78.17
CA SER A 9 -17.11 20.41 77.44
C SER A 9 -16.12 21.45 77.99
N LEU A 10 -15.53 22.30 77.13
CA LEU A 10 -15.09 23.65 77.50
C LEU A 10 -14.90 24.57 76.27
N LEU A 11 -15.13 25.85 76.56
CA LEU A 11 -15.45 27.03 75.75
C LEU A 11 -14.32 27.58 74.84
N PRO A 12 -14.62 28.61 73.99
CA PRO A 12 -13.82 29.00 72.83
C PRO A 12 -12.72 30.01 73.17
N LEU A 13 -11.66 30.01 72.36
CA LEU A 13 -10.69 31.11 72.28
C LEU A 13 -10.81 31.76 70.91
N ALA A 14 -11.34 32.99 70.92
CA ALA A 14 -11.19 33.94 69.83
C ALA A 14 -9.73 34.42 69.81
N GLY A 15 -9.09 34.34 68.65
CA GLY A 15 -7.75 34.86 68.39
C GLY A 15 -7.67 35.34 66.95
N CYS A 16 -7.41 36.64 66.81
CA CYS A 16 -7.55 37.47 65.61
C CYS A 16 -6.89 36.93 64.34
N GLY A 17 -7.61 37.11 63.22
CA GLY A 17 -7.10 36.87 61.88
C GLY A 17 -5.96 37.82 61.50
N GLY A 18 -4.87 37.23 61.03
CA GLY A 18 -3.88 37.89 60.18
C GLY A 18 -3.97 37.25 58.80
N GLY A 19 -4.65 37.92 57.86
CA GLY A 19 -4.69 37.54 56.46
C GLY A 19 -3.34 37.80 55.82
N GLY A 20 -2.45 36.82 55.86
CA GLY A 20 -1.27 36.75 55.00
C GLY A 20 -1.65 36.01 53.72
N ALA A 21 -1.95 36.74 52.66
CA ALA A 21 -2.07 36.16 51.34
C ALA A 21 -0.67 35.70 50.89
N GLU A 22 -0.42 34.39 50.87
CA GLU A 22 0.66 33.82 50.07
C GLU A 22 0.37 34.15 48.61
N ALA A 23 1.18 35.04 48.04
CA ALA A 23 1.17 35.31 46.62
C ALA A 23 1.62 34.03 45.89
N ALA A 24 0.67 33.33 45.28
CA ALA A 24 0.96 32.25 44.35
C ALA A 24 1.85 32.81 43.23
N ALA A 25 3.01 32.19 43.03
CA ALA A 25 3.88 32.50 41.91
C ALA A 25 3.08 32.32 40.60
N PRO A 26 3.22 33.24 39.62
CA PRO A 26 2.49 33.12 38.37
C PRO A 26 2.91 31.83 37.68
N ALA A 27 1.93 30.99 37.35
CA ALA A 27 2.15 29.82 36.51
C ALA A 27 2.76 30.28 35.18
N ALA A 28 3.92 29.73 34.83
CA ALA A 28 4.54 29.99 33.55
C ALA A 28 3.54 29.66 32.43
N ALA A 29 3.30 30.62 31.54
CA ALA A 29 2.47 30.40 30.37
C ALA A 29 3.04 29.21 29.57
N PRO A 30 2.20 28.31 29.04
CA PRO A 30 2.67 27.22 28.20
C PRO A 30 3.45 27.81 27.02
N ALA A 31 4.64 27.28 26.77
CA ALA A 31 5.45 27.67 25.63
C ALA A 31 4.60 27.54 24.36
N PRO A 32 4.65 28.51 23.43
CA PRO A 32 3.97 28.38 22.15
C PRO A 32 4.41 27.07 21.48
N PRO A 33 3.49 26.34 20.84
CA PRO A 33 3.84 25.10 20.17
C PRO A 33 4.98 25.37 19.18
N ALA A 34 6.01 24.54 19.20
CA ALA A 34 7.11 24.63 18.26
C ALA A 34 6.54 24.71 16.83
N PRO A 35 7.05 25.62 15.97
CA PRO A 35 6.62 25.66 14.58
C PRO A 35 6.74 24.26 13.99
N ALA A 36 5.66 23.73 13.43
CA ALA A 36 5.72 22.47 12.70
C ALA A 36 6.84 22.61 11.64
N PRO A 37 7.78 21.65 11.55
CA PRO A 37 8.84 21.73 10.57
C PRO A 37 8.21 21.91 9.18
N ALA A 38 8.65 22.93 8.45
CA ALA A 38 8.07 23.26 7.15
C ALA A 38 8.18 22.05 6.21
N THR A 39 7.03 21.51 5.79
CA THR A 39 6.94 20.40 4.85
C THR A 39 7.08 20.94 3.43
N THR A 40 8.24 20.77 2.81
CA THR A 40 8.53 21.32 1.48
C THR A 40 7.96 20.41 0.38
N GLY A 41 7.20 20.97 -0.57
CA GLY A 41 6.63 20.22 -1.68
C GLY A 41 5.43 19.31 -1.34
N MET A 42 5.02 19.22 -0.07
CA MET A 42 3.82 18.50 0.33
C MET A 42 2.59 19.38 0.13
N ARG A 43 1.75 19.10 -0.88
CA ARG A 43 0.51 19.86 -1.07
C ARG A 43 -0.48 19.50 0.02
N ASP A 44 -1.32 20.47 0.38
CA ASP A 44 -2.41 20.27 1.33
C ASP A 44 -3.60 19.59 0.65
N LEU A 45 -3.40 18.32 0.28
CA LEU A 45 -4.41 17.44 -0.29
C LEU A 45 -4.63 16.27 0.67
N SER A 46 -5.88 15.96 0.99
CA SER A 46 -6.19 14.67 1.61
C SER A 46 -5.78 13.53 0.67
N SER A 47 -5.56 12.34 1.23
CA SER A 47 -5.33 11.12 0.44
C SER A 47 -6.39 10.97 -0.66
N LEU A 48 -7.66 11.23 -0.36
CA LEU A 48 -8.76 11.12 -1.33
C LEU A 48 -8.69 12.17 -2.45
N GLN A 49 -8.21 13.38 -2.16
CA GLN A 49 -7.98 14.38 -3.21
C GLN A 49 -6.77 14.01 -4.08
N LEU A 50 -5.70 13.51 -3.46
CA LEU A 50 -4.50 13.08 -4.17
C LEU A 50 -4.76 11.86 -5.05
N SER A 51 -5.57 10.89 -4.60
CA SER A 51 -5.88 9.69 -5.39
C SER A 51 -6.55 10.02 -6.74
N LYS A 52 -7.35 11.09 -6.80
CA LYS A 52 -7.95 11.58 -8.06
C LYS A 52 -6.92 12.09 -9.07
N LEU A 53 -5.71 12.43 -8.62
CA LEU A 53 -4.60 12.87 -9.47
C LEU A 53 -3.72 11.69 -9.93
N MET A 54 -3.79 10.55 -9.23
CA MET A 54 -2.95 9.38 -9.48
C MET A 54 -3.29 8.63 -10.77
N GLY A 55 -4.52 8.77 -11.28
CA GLY A 55 -5.00 8.14 -12.52
C GLY A 55 -4.76 6.63 -12.57
N SER A 56 -4.58 6.08 -13.78
CA SER A 56 -4.15 4.69 -13.94
C SER A 56 -2.67 4.53 -13.64
N GLY A 57 -2.34 3.42 -12.98
CA GLY A 57 -0.99 3.04 -12.60
C GLY A 57 -0.47 1.78 -13.29
N TRP A 58 0.84 1.57 -13.17
CA TRP A 58 1.58 0.45 -13.72
C TRP A 58 2.59 -0.05 -12.68
N ASN A 59 2.69 -1.35 -12.44
CA ASN A 59 3.71 -1.92 -11.56
C ASN A 59 4.99 -2.21 -12.33
N LEU A 60 6.13 -1.84 -11.76
CA LEU A 60 7.44 -2.35 -12.14
C LEU A 60 7.65 -3.74 -11.52
N GLY A 61 6.83 -4.71 -11.91
CA GLY A 61 6.88 -6.07 -11.38
C GLY A 61 8.08 -6.85 -11.90
N ASN A 62 8.51 -7.85 -11.15
CA ASN A 62 9.67 -8.71 -11.37
C ASN A 62 10.97 -7.93 -11.65
N ALA A 63 11.21 -6.88 -10.87
CA ALA A 63 12.40 -6.04 -10.92
C ALA A 63 13.02 -5.91 -9.52
N LEU A 64 12.79 -4.80 -8.80
CA LEU A 64 13.49 -4.54 -7.52
C LEU A 64 13.06 -5.46 -6.38
N GLU A 65 11.96 -6.18 -6.50
CA GLU A 65 11.53 -7.22 -5.57
C GLU A 65 12.14 -8.60 -5.85
N ALA A 66 12.71 -8.81 -7.04
CA ALA A 66 13.23 -10.11 -7.43
C ALA A 66 14.30 -10.62 -6.45
N ILE A 67 14.13 -11.86 -5.99
CA ILE A 67 15.12 -12.52 -5.15
C ILE A 67 16.29 -12.96 -6.01
N GLY A 68 17.49 -12.53 -5.64
CA GLY A 68 18.73 -12.73 -6.39
C GLY A 68 19.24 -11.51 -7.16
N GLY A 69 18.53 -10.37 -7.14
CA GLY A 69 18.94 -9.14 -7.81
C GLY A 69 17.85 -8.57 -8.72
N GLU A 70 17.94 -7.27 -9.04
CA GLU A 70 16.96 -6.56 -9.90
C GLU A 70 16.68 -7.27 -11.24
N THR A 71 17.66 -7.98 -11.80
CA THR A 71 17.54 -8.67 -13.10
C THR A 71 17.36 -10.18 -12.97
N ALA A 72 17.17 -10.71 -11.75
CA ALA A 72 17.17 -12.14 -11.50
C ALA A 72 15.94 -12.86 -12.07
N TRP A 73 14.82 -12.14 -12.27
CA TRP A 73 13.58 -12.68 -12.83
C TRP A 73 13.37 -12.30 -14.31
N GLY A 74 14.46 -12.21 -15.07
CA GLY A 74 14.44 -12.09 -16.53
C GLY A 74 14.29 -10.68 -17.10
N ASN A 75 14.04 -9.68 -16.25
CA ASN A 75 13.93 -8.29 -16.69
C ASN A 75 15.28 -7.57 -16.73
N PRO A 76 15.49 -6.62 -17.66
CA PRO A 76 16.66 -5.75 -17.63
C PRO A 76 16.59 -4.79 -16.44
N ALA A 77 17.74 -4.22 -16.07
CA ALA A 77 17.77 -3.15 -15.10
C ALA A 77 16.90 -1.98 -15.56
N THR A 78 16.14 -1.42 -14.64
CA THR A 78 15.20 -0.32 -14.87
C THR A 78 15.94 0.92 -15.37
N THR A 79 15.35 1.63 -16.32
CA THR A 79 15.95 2.83 -16.92
C THR A 79 14.97 4.01 -16.90
N GLN A 80 15.52 5.23 -17.01
CA GLN A 80 14.71 6.43 -17.26
C GLN A 80 13.86 6.31 -18.54
N THR A 81 14.40 5.67 -19.58
CA THR A 81 13.69 5.44 -20.86
C THR A 81 12.38 4.70 -20.64
N LEU A 82 12.39 3.65 -19.81
CA LEU A 82 11.18 2.91 -19.47
C LEU A 82 10.15 3.79 -18.75
N MET A 83 10.57 4.54 -17.73
CA MET A 83 9.65 5.43 -16.99
C MET A 83 9.06 6.54 -17.87
N ASN A 84 9.87 7.10 -18.78
CA ASN A 84 9.39 8.07 -19.76
C ASN A 84 8.36 7.45 -20.71
N ALA A 85 8.57 6.20 -21.15
CA ALA A 85 7.63 5.51 -22.02
C ALA A 85 6.31 5.18 -21.30
N VAL A 86 6.37 4.72 -20.04
CA VAL A 86 5.20 4.49 -19.19
C VAL A 86 4.40 5.79 -19.02
N LYS A 87 5.08 6.91 -18.75
CA LYS A 87 4.44 8.23 -18.71
C LYS A 87 3.82 8.62 -20.05
N ALA A 88 4.58 8.48 -21.15
CA ALA A 88 4.15 8.88 -22.48
C ALA A 88 2.95 8.07 -22.98
N ALA A 89 2.81 6.82 -22.53
CA ALA A 89 1.64 6.00 -22.76
C ALA A 89 0.37 6.53 -22.06
N GLY A 90 0.53 7.35 -21.01
CA GLY A 90 -0.55 8.04 -20.30
C GLY A 90 -0.76 7.57 -18.86
N PHE A 91 0.01 6.59 -18.38
CA PHE A 91 0.01 6.25 -16.95
C PHE A 91 0.47 7.45 -16.11
N LYS A 92 -0.12 7.59 -14.91
CA LYS A 92 0.19 8.68 -13.98
C LYS A 92 0.87 8.20 -12.71
N THR A 93 0.78 6.90 -12.41
CA THR A 93 1.38 6.27 -11.23
C THR A 93 2.25 5.08 -11.63
N VAL A 94 3.38 4.90 -10.94
CA VAL A 94 4.15 3.66 -10.96
C VAL A 94 4.25 3.11 -9.54
N ARG A 95 3.91 1.83 -9.37
CA ARG A 95 4.20 1.08 -8.15
C ARG A 95 5.49 0.30 -8.37
N ILE A 96 6.39 0.39 -7.41
CA ILE A 96 7.75 -0.16 -7.48
C ILE A 96 7.84 -1.16 -6.31
N PRO A 97 7.48 -2.43 -6.53
CA PRO A 97 7.78 -3.52 -5.62
C PRO A 97 9.25 -3.55 -5.23
N VAL A 98 9.58 -3.64 -3.93
CA VAL A 98 10.99 -3.72 -3.50
C VAL A 98 11.18 -4.80 -2.43
N SER A 99 12.22 -5.61 -2.61
CA SER A 99 12.75 -6.51 -1.59
C SER A 99 13.96 -5.85 -0.93
N TRP A 100 14.07 -5.94 0.39
CA TRP A 100 15.04 -5.23 1.20
C TRP A 100 15.94 -6.17 2.00
N LYS A 101 15.39 -7.28 2.50
CA LYS A 101 16.08 -8.14 3.46
C LYS A 101 17.32 -8.80 2.88
N GLN A 102 17.30 -9.21 1.62
CA GLN A 102 18.46 -9.77 0.92
C GLN A 102 19.62 -8.77 0.76
N TYR A 103 19.35 -7.48 0.92
CA TYR A 103 20.33 -6.38 0.83
C TYR A 103 20.65 -5.77 2.20
N ALA A 104 20.15 -6.35 3.28
CA ALA A 104 20.39 -5.89 4.64
C ALA A 104 21.32 -6.85 5.39
N ASP A 105 22.15 -6.30 6.28
CA ASP A 105 23.01 -7.12 7.15
C ASP A 105 22.20 -7.90 8.21
N ALA A 106 22.90 -8.63 9.09
CA ALA A 106 22.26 -9.39 10.16
C ALA A 106 21.50 -8.51 11.17
N GLY A 107 21.86 -7.23 11.29
CA GLY A 107 21.20 -6.22 12.13
C GLY A 107 20.10 -5.44 11.41
N ASP A 108 19.69 -5.90 10.22
CA ASP A 108 18.69 -5.27 9.37
C ASP A 108 19.06 -3.83 8.95
N ASN A 109 20.36 -3.51 8.84
CA ASN A 109 20.83 -2.29 8.19
C ASN A 109 20.87 -2.50 6.68
N ILE A 110 20.13 -1.69 5.93
CA ILE A 110 20.02 -1.78 4.47
C ILE A 110 21.32 -1.26 3.85
N GLY A 111 21.92 -2.04 2.95
CA GLY A 111 23.13 -1.67 2.24
C GLY A 111 22.97 -0.36 1.46
N ALA A 112 23.95 0.54 1.58
CA ALA A 112 23.90 1.87 0.95
C ALA A 112 23.76 1.81 -0.58
N ALA A 113 24.38 0.81 -1.23
CA ALA A 113 24.27 0.62 -2.67
C ALA A 113 22.83 0.28 -3.09
N TRP A 114 22.13 -0.56 -2.32
CA TRP A 114 20.75 -0.92 -2.61
C TRP A 114 19.79 0.25 -2.38
N MET A 115 19.94 0.95 -1.24
CA MET A 115 19.13 2.15 -0.97
C MET A 115 19.31 3.20 -2.10
N SER A 116 20.55 3.39 -2.58
CA SER A 116 20.84 4.30 -3.68
C SER A 116 20.22 3.85 -5.00
N ARG A 117 20.22 2.53 -5.29
CA ARG A 117 19.59 1.99 -6.49
C ARG A 117 18.07 2.18 -6.48
N VAL A 118 17.42 1.92 -5.34
CA VAL A 118 15.97 2.17 -5.20
C VAL A 118 15.68 3.67 -5.38
N ALA A 119 16.51 4.54 -4.78
CA ALA A 119 16.36 5.99 -4.92
C ALA A 119 16.55 6.47 -6.37
N GLU A 120 17.45 5.85 -7.12
CA GLU A 120 17.63 6.12 -8.55
C GLU A 120 16.36 5.78 -9.34
N VAL A 121 15.75 4.62 -9.11
CA VAL A 121 14.52 4.21 -9.82
C VAL A 121 13.31 5.07 -9.43
N VAL A 122 13.19 5.44 -8.15
CA VAL A 122 12.21 6.45 -7.70
C VAL A 122 12.48 7.81 -8.36
N GLY A 123 13.76 8.19 -8.51
CA GLY A 123 14.19 9.37 -9.24
C GLY A 123 13.78 9.35 -10.71
N TYR A 124 13.81 8.18 -11.36
CA TYR A 124 13.34 8.04 -12.73
C TYR A 124 11.84 8.30 -12.85
N ALA A 125 11.04 7.74 -11.94
CA ALA A 125 9.60 7.97 -11.88
C ALA A 125 9.29 9.46 -11.68
N ARG A 126 9.98 10.10 -10.72
CA ARG A 126 9.84 11.53 -10.45
C ARG A 126 10.18 12.39 -11.67
N THR A 127 11.31 12.09 -12.33
CA THR A 127 11.77 12.83 -13.53
C THR A 127 10.78 12.68 -14.70
N ALA A 128 10.13 11.52 -14.83
CA ALA A 128 9.06 11.30 -15.80
C ALA A 128 7.74 12.00 -15.40
N GLY A 129 7.61 12.54 -14.18
CA GLY A 129 6.38 13.14 -13.69
C GLY A 129 5.30 12.11 -13.34
N LEU A 130 5.71 10.96 -12.80
CA LEU A 130 4.83 9.92 -12.26
C LEU A 130 4.74 10.06 -10.72
N PHE A 131 3.58 9.70 -10.16
CA PHE A 131 3.52 9.29 -8.76
C PHE A 131 4.29 7.97 -8.60
N ALA A 132 5.01 7.80 -7.49
CA ALA A 132 5.74 6.58 -7.17
C ALA A 132 5.20 5.99 -5.85
N ILE A 133 4.96 4.69 -5.84
CA ILE A 133 4.63 3.93 -4.62
C ILE A 133 5.75 2.91 -4.41
N ILE A 134 6.44 2.95 -3.28
CA ILE A 134 7.41 1.90 -2.89
C ILE A 134 6.86 1.12 -1.69
N ASN A 135 7.20 -0.16 -1.59
CA ASN A 135 6.77 -1.00 -0.48
C ASN A 135 7.90 -1.87 0.09
N ILE A 136 7.56 -2.63 1.13
CA ILE A 136 8.25 -3.90 1.42
C ILE A 136 7.40 -4.98 0.74
N HIS A 137 7.94 -5.61 -0.30
CA HIS A 137 7.22 -6.62 -1.07
C HIS A 137 7.17 -7.98 -0.32
N TRP A 138 7.06 -9.11 -1.03
CA TRP A 138 7.19 -10.44 -0.42
C TRP A 138 8.49 -10.60 0.39
N ASP A 139 9.59 -10.03 -0.12
CA ASP A 139 10.88 -9.89 0.57
C ASP A 139 11.42 -11.20 1.17
N GLY A 140 11.16 -12.33 0.49
CA GLY A 140 11.58 -13.66 0.93
C GLY A 140 10.68 -14.29 2.01
N GLY A 141 9.49 -13.73 2.26
CA GLY A 141 8.44 -14.36 3.06
C GLY A 141 8.63 -14.30 4.58
N TRP A 142 9.53 -13.45 5.09
CA TRP A 142 9.78 -13.37 6.53
C TRP A 142 8.60 -12.80 7.34
N MET A 143 7.73 -12.03 6.70
CA MET A 143 6.59 -11.37 7.34
C MET A 143 5.40 -12.33 7.45
N GLN A 144 5.41 -13.14 8.50
CA GLN A 144 4.33 -14.08 8.81
C GLN A 144 3.43 -13.49 9.91
N PRO A 145 2.10 -13.36 9.69
CA PRO A 145 1.20 -12.72 10.64
C PRO A 145 0.80 -13.69 11.77
N THR A 146 1.79 -14.19 12.53
CA THR A 146 1.58 -15.07 13.70
C THR A 146 2.20 -14.44 14.94
N TYR A 147 1.72 -14.78 16.13
CA TYR A 147 2.31 -14.32 17.39
C TYR A 147 3.78 -14.75 17.52
N ALA A 148 4.12 -15.92 16.99
CA ALA A 148 5.50 -16.44 16.99
C ALA A 148 6.45 -15.54 16.18
N SER A 149 6.00 -15.02 15.04
CA SER A 149 6.82 -14.18 14.15
C SER A 149 6.69 -12.69 14.45
N GLN A 150 5.64 -12.26 15.16
CA GLN A 150 5.26 -10.86 15.33
C GLN A 150 6.38 -9.98 15.89
N ALA A 151 7.08 -10.42 16.94
CA ALA A 151 8.11 -9.60 17.57
C ALA A 151 9.29 -9.31 16.61
N MET A 152 9.76 -10.34 15.91
CA MET A 152 10.81 -10.21 14.89
C MET A 152 10.33 -9.33 13.73
N ALA A 153 9.11 -9.59 13.24
CA ALA A 153 8.56 -8.86 12.12
C ALA A 153 8.38 -7.36 12.45
N ASN A 154 7.84 -7.03 13.61
CA ASN A 154 7.69 -5.63 14.07
C ASN A 154 9.04 -4.91 14.17
N ALA A 155 10.06 -5.58 14.72
CA ALA A 155 11.40 -5.00 14.82
C ALA A 155 11.96 -4.68 13.42
N ARG A 156 11.82 -5.60 12.47
CA ARG A 156 12.28 -5.43 11.09
C ARG A 156 11.50 -4.38 10.32
N ILE A 157 10.16 -4.38 10.40
CA ILE A 157 9.28 -3.34 9.82
C ILE A 157 9.74 -1.97 10.30
N THR A 158 9.93 -1.81 11.61
CA THR A 158 10.37 -0.54 12.22
C THR A 158 11.73 -0.12 11.67
N LYS A 159 12.69 -1.04 11.66
CA LYS A 159 14.07 -0.77 11.26
C LYS A 159 14.18 -0.43 9.77
N PHE A 160 13.49 -1.15 8.89
CA PHE A 160 13.45 -0.88 7.47
C PHE A 160 12.73 0.45 7.18
N TRP A 161 11.51 0.64 7.67
CA TRP A 161 10.78 1.88 7.40
C TRP A 161 11.43 3.12 8.00
N THR A 162 12.13 3.01 9.13
CA THR A 162 12.93 4.13 9.66
C THR A 162 14.06 4.51 8.69
N GLN A 163 14.78 3.54 8.13
CA GLN A 163 15.87 3.81 7.18
C GLN A 163 15.34 4.35 5.85
N ILE A 164 14.33 3.69 5.28
CA ILE A 164 13.69 4.07 4.01
C ILE A 164 13.08 5.48 4.15
N ALA A 165 12.25 5.71 5.16
CA ALA A 165 11.61 7.01 5.34
C ALA A 165 12.64 8.13 5.57
N ASN A 166 13.72 7.90 6.33
CA ASN A 166 14.78 8.90 6.48
C ASN A 166 15.49 9.21 5.15
N HIS A 167 15.78 8.19 4.33
CA HIS A 167 16.42 8.39 3.03
C HIS A 167 15.54 9.22 2.08
N PHE A 168 14.25 8.92 2.04
CA PHE A 168 13.28 9.58 1.17
C PHE A 168 12.62 10.82 1.78
N LYS A 169 13.06 11.28 2.97
CA LYS A 169 12.38 12.31 3.77
C LYS A 169 12.09 13.62 3.04
N ALA A 170 12.96 14.03 2.12
CA ALA A 170 12.80 15.30 1.40
C ALA A 170 11.92 15.20 0.13
N HIS A 171 11.42 14.02 -0.23
CA HIS A 171 10.53 13.86 -1.37
C HIS A 171 9.18 14.53 -1.10
N ASP A 172 8.61 15.14 -2.13
CA ASP A 172 7.28 15.73 -2.14
C ASP A 172 6.17 14.66 -2.08
N ASP A 173 4.91 15.09 -2.26
CA ASP A 173 3.74 14.23 -2.13
C ASP A 173 3.51 13.28 -3.31
N THR A 174 4.38 13.30 -4.33
CA THR A 174 4.31 12.32 -5.42
C THR A 174 4.92 10.98 -5.05
N LEU A 175 5.64 10.87 -3.92
CA LEU A 175 6.13 9.61 -3.38
C LEU A 175 5.26 9.14 -2.20
N LEU A 176 4.69 7.95 -2.34
CA LEU A 176 3.90 7.26 -1.33
C LEU A 176 4.66 6.03 -0.82
N PHE A 177 4.39 5.66 0.42
CA PHE A 177 4.90 4.43 1.03
C PHE A 177 3.75 3.47 1.27
N ALA A 178 3.86 2.24 0.77
CA ALA A 178 2.96 1.14 1.06
C ALA A 178 3.62 0.19 2.05
N GLY A 179 3.04 0.00 3.24
CA GLY A 179 3.72 -0.65 4.37
C GLY A 179 4.23 -2.07 4.08
N THR A 180 3.41 -2.86 3.37
CA THR A 180 3.66 -4.26 3.02
C THR A 180 3.13 -4.56 1.60
N ASN A 181 3.09 -5.84 1.22
CA ASN A 181 2.40 -6.37 0.04
C ASN A 181 1.28 -7.32 0.47
N GLU A 182 1.33 -8.58 0.04
CA GLU A 182 0.40 -9.66 0.35
C GLU A 182 0.87 -10.43 1.59
N VAL A 183 0.51 -9.93 2.78
CA VAL A 183 0.87 -10.61 4.03
C VAL A 183 -0.19 -11.65 4.36
N MET A 184 0.24 -12.90 4.39
CA MET A 184 -0.53 -14.06 4.84
C MET A 184 0.40 -15.09 5.48
N VAL A 185 -0.18 -16.13 6.10
CA VAL A 185 0.61 -17.31 6.47
C VAL A 185 0.86 -18.11 5.20
N THR A 186 2.12 -18.51 4.97
CA THR A 186 2.50 -19.28 3.78
C THR A 186 1.60 -20.51 3.62
N ASP A 187 1.09 -20.70 2.41
CA ASP A 187 0.18 -21.78 2.01
C ASP A 187 -1.20 -21.79 2.71
N ASP A 188 -1.55 -20.76 3.48
CA ASP A 188 -2.88 -20.60 4.10
C ASP A 188 -3.66 -19.46 3.43
N TYR A 189 -4.40 -19.82 2.37
CA TYR A 189 -5.25 -18.90 1.59
C TYR A 189 -6.69 -18.80 2.13
N GLY A 190 -6.99 -19.46 3.26
CA GLY A 190 -8.32 -19.47 3.84
C GLY A 190 -8.69 -18.16 4.53
N THR A 191 -9.89 -18.12 5.12
CA THR A 191 -10.29 -17.02 6.00
C THR A 191 -9.30 -16.91 7.16
N PRO A 192 -8.71 -15.72 7.41
CA PRO A 192 -7.69 -15.57 8.44
C PRO A 192 -8.24 -15.83 9.83
N LYS A 193 -7.41 -16.47 10.67
CA LYS A 193 -7.69 -16.62 12.11
C LYS A 193 -7.62 -15.25 12.81
N ALA A 194 -8.25 -15.13 13.98
CA ALA A 194 -8.21 -13.90 14.78
C ALA A 194 -6.78 -13.43 15.09
N GLU A 195 -5.85 -14.37 15.32
CA GLU A 195 -4.42 -14.07 15.46
C GLU A 195 -3.86 -13.38 14.22
N TYR A 196 -4.12 -13.93 13.02
CA TYR A 196 -3.58 -13.41 11.77
C TYR A 196 -4.07 -12.00 11.49
N VAL A 197 -5.35 -11.76 11.74
CA VAL A 197 -5.97 -10.44 11.68
C VAL A 197 -5.31 -9.45 12.66
N ALA A 198 -5.16 -9.85 13.93
CA ALA A 198 -4.59 -8.99 14.97
C ALA A 198 -3.14 -8.61 14.66
N VAL A 199 -2.33 -9.57 14.21
CA VAL A 199 -0.92 -9.36 13.87
C VAL A 199 -0.78 -8.49 12.61
N GLN A 200 -1.56 -8.75 11.56
CA GLN A 200 -1.54 -7.93 10.33
C GLN A 200 -1.92 -6.46 10.59
N ASN A 201 -3.00 -6.23 11.35
CA ASN A 201 -3.37 -4.86 11.74
C ASN A 201 -2.26 -4.21 12.59
N GLY A 202 -1.57 -4.99 13.43
CA GLY A 202 -0.39 -4.55 14.17
C GLY A 202 0.78 -4.14 13.27
N PHE A 203 1.06 -4.87 12.19
CA PHE A 203 2.09 -4.52 11.21
C PHE A 203 1.80 -3.18 10.54
N ASN A 204 0.55 -2.93 10.14
CA ASN A 204 0.12 -1.66 9.57
C ASN A 204 0.35 -0.48 10.55
N GLN A 205 0.00 -0.66 11.83
CA GLN A 205 0.25 0.37 12.84
C GLN A 205 1.75 0.61 13.07
N GLN A 206 2.55 -0.46 13.10
CA GLN A 206 4.00 -0.37 13.29
C GLN A 206 4.67 0.40 12.14
N PHE A 207 4.23 0.16 10.90
CA PHE A 207 4.66 0.90 9.72
C PHE A 207 4.36 2.40 9.84
N VAL A 208 3.10 2.77 10.13
CA VAL A 208 2.69 4.18 10.26
C VAL A 208 3.52 4.87 11.36
N ASN A 209 3.67 4.23 12.53
CA ASN A 209 4.47 4.76 13.62
C ASN A 209 5.92 5.01 13.21
N ALA A 210 6.57 4.03 12.56
CA ALA A 210 7.96 4.13 12.14
C ALA A 210 8.18 5.28 11.15
N VAL A 211 7.29 5.44 10.17
CA VAL A 211 7.39 6.52 9.18
C VAL A 211 7.17 7.89 9.83
N ARG A 212 6.10 8.06 10.61
CA ARG A 212 5.75 9.35 11.24
C ARG A 212 6.83 9.81 12.21
N ALA A 213 7.45 8.89 12.95
CA ALA A 213 8.56 9.19 13.86
C ALA A 213 9.78 9.83 13.18
N THR A 214 9.93 9.70 11.85
CA THR A 214 11.03 10.34 11.12
C THR A 214 10.83 11.84 10.86
N GLY A 215 9.62 12.37 11.03
CA GLY A 215 9.32 13.80 10.84
C GLY A 215 9.53 14.32 9.41
N GLY A 216 9.66 15.65 9.26
CA GLY A 216 9.76 16.31 7.94
C GLY A 216 8.54 16.00 7.07
N ASN A 217 8.72 15.81 5.76
CA ASN A 217 7.60 15.49 4.87
C ASN A 217 6.93 14.15 5.23
N ASN A 218 7.63 13.24 5.89
CA ASN A 218 7.04 11.98 6.33
C ASN A 218 6.02 12.15 7.46
N ALA A 219 5.98 13.29 8.14
CA ALA A 219 4.92 13.61 9.10
C ALA A 219 3.56 13.77 8.41
N VAL A 220 3.51 14.04 7.09
CA VAL A 220 2.27 14.25 6.33
C VAL A 220 2.20 13.47 5.01
N ARG A 221 3.20 12.62 4.71
CA ARG A 221 3.23 11.77 3.51
C ARG A 221 2.03 10.83 3.49
N ASN A 222 1.41 10.65 2.33
CA ASN A 222 0.36 9.66 2.19
C ASN A 222 0.96 8.25 2.33
N LEU A 223 0.38 7.45 3.22
CA LEU A 223 0.79 6.07 3.48
C LEU A 223 -0.33 5.13 3.05
N VAL A 224 0.06 3.99 2.50
CA VAL A 224 -0.84 2.95 2.01
C VAL A 224 -0.69 1.72 2.92
N VAL A 225 -1.80 1.22 3.45
CA VAL A 225 -1.84 0.06 4.35
C VAL A 225 -2.66 -1.06 3.74
N GLN A 226 -2.27 -2.29 3.98
CA GLN A 226 -2.78 -3.45 3.25
C GLN A 226 -3.75 -4.24 4.13
N GLY A 227 -4.85 -4.70 3.53
CA GLY A 227 -5.66 -5.74 4.15
C GLY A 227 -4.94 -7.09 4.15
N PHE A 228 -5.46 -8.06 4.91
CA PHE A 228 -4.88 -9.40 4.97
C PHE A 228 -4.89 -10.06 3.59
N ASN A 229 -3.72 -10.54 3.14
CA ASN A 229 -3.46 -11.04 1.80
C ASN A 229 -3.90 -10.09 0.66
N THR A 230 -4.10 -8.80 0.95
CA THR A 230 -4.74 -7.82 0.04
C THR A 230 -6.08 -8.29 -0.56
N ASN A 231 -6.74 -9.27 0.05
CA ASN A 231 -8.00 -9.82 -0.43
C ASN A 231 -9.16 -8.89 -0.02
N ILE A 232 -10.05 -8.58 -0.97
CA ILE A 232 -11.16 -7.63 -0.75
C ILE A 232 -12.08 -8.06 0.40
N ASP A 233 -12.50 -9.32 0.44
CA ASP A 233 -13.45 -9.81 1.44
C ASP A 233 -12.81 -9.85 2.84
N HIS A 234 -11.56 -10.30 2.94
CA HIS A 234 -10.82 -10.25 4.20
C HIS A 234 -10.58 -8.81 4.66
N THR A 235 -10.31 -7.89 3.73
CA THR A 235 -10.09 -6.48 4.05
C THR A 235 -11.33 -5.86 4.65
N VAL A 236 -12.47 -6.00 3.98
CA VAL A 236 -13.77 -5.45 4.43
C VAL A 236 -14.19 -6.05 5.77
N ALA A 237 -13.92 -7.34 5.99
CA ALA A 237 -14.31 -8.02 7.22
C ALA A 237 -13.40 -7.70 8.42
N PHE A 238 -12.11 -7.50 8.20
CA PHE A 238 -11.12 -7.61 9.28
C PHE A 238 -10.11 -6.45 9.39
N ALA A 239 -9.93 -5.63 8.36
CA ALA A 239 -8.91 -4.58 8.40
C ALA A 239 -9.32 -3.42 9.30
N VAL A 240 -8.39 -2.98 10.14
CA VAL A 240 -8.52 -1.80 10.99
C VAL A 240 -7.52 -0.76 10.50
N MET A 241 -8.02 0.44 10.16
CA MET A 241 -7.14 1.55 9.80
C MET A 241 -6.25 1.92 11.00
N PRO A 242 -4.93 2.08 10.82
CA PRO A 242 -4.07 2.57 11.88
C PRO A 242 -4.50 3.94 12.39
N THR A 243 -4.21 4.18 13.67
CA THR A 243 -4.17 5.54 14.19
C THR A 243 -3.02 6.29 13.53
N ASP A 244 -3.28 7.53 13.12
CA ASP A 244 -2.28 8.38 12.48
C ASP A 244 -2.29 9.77 13.13
N THR A 245 -1.10 10.32 13.30
CA THR A 245 -0.91 11.71 13.74
C THR A 245 -1.26 12.71 12.62
N ALA A 246 -1.21 12.27 11.37
CA ALA A 246 -1.61 13.05 10.21
C ALA A 246 -3.08 12.78 9.83
N ALA A 247 -3.89 13.83 9.75
CA ALA A 247 -5.28 13.69 9.36
C ALA A 247 -5.41 13.38 7.86
N GLN A 248 -6.22 12.36 7.53
CA GLN A 248 -6.58 12.01 6.14
C GLN A 248 -5.37 11.72 5.23
N ARG A 249 -4.30 11.13 5.77
CA ARG A 249 -3.07 10.75 5.02
C ARG A 249 -2.86 9.24 4.90
N LEU A 250 -3.90 8.44 5.14
CA LEU A 250 -3.88 6.99 4.93
C LEU A 250 -4.73 6.59 3.72
N MET A 251 -4.33 5.50 3.07
CA MET A 251 -5.03 4.82 1.98
C MET A 251 -5.09 3.32 2.29
N MET A 252 -6.14 2.64 1.84
CA MET A 252 -6.22 1.17 1.91
C MET A 252 -5.73 0.54 0.59
N GLU A 253 -5.09 -0.62 0.63
CA GLU A 253 -4.67 -1.38 -0.56
C GLU A 253 -5.22 -2.80 -0.55
N VAL A 254 -5.72 -3.19 -1.72
CA VAL A 254 -6.18 -4.54 -2.07
C VAL A 254 -5.65 -4.88 -3.47
N HIS A 255 -5.55 -6.16 -3.80
CA HIS A 255 -5.23 -6.66 -5.15
C HIS A 255 -6.43 -7.43 -5.71
N TYR A 256 -6.47 -7.61 -7.02
CA TYR A 256 -7.58 -8.30 -7.69
C TYR A 256 -7.13 -9.11 -8.90
N TYR A 257 -7.31 -10.41 -8.79
CA TYR A 257 -7.03 -11.37 -9.85
C TYR A 257 -8.18 -12.35 -10.06
N ASP A 258 -9.40 -12.01 -9.65
CA ASP A 258 -10.52 -12.94 -9.83
C ASP A 258 -11.03 -12.91 -11.29
N PRO A 259 -11.36 -14.07 -11.88
CA PRO A 259 -11.10 -15.41 -11.35
C PRO A 259 -9.64 -15.87 -11.55
N PHE A 260 -9.05 -16.46 -10.52
CA PHE A 260 -7.66 -16.97 -10.52
C PHE A 260 -7.36 -17.88 -11.71
N ASP A 261 -8.29 -18.75 -12.07
CA ASP A 261 -8.12 -19.70 -13.16
C ASP A 261 -8.05 -19.03 -14.53
N PHE A 262 -8.66 -17.86 -14.71
CA PHE A 262 -8.50 -17.07 -15.92
C PHE A 262 -7.20 -16.27 -15.90
N THR A 263 -6.95 -15.55 -14.80
CA THR A 263 -5.94 -14.48 -14.71
C THR A 263 -4.53 -14.97 -14.41
N LEU A 264 -4.34 -16.03 -13.62
CA LEU A 264 -3.05 -16.40 -13.03
C LEU A 264 -2.67 -17.87 -13.24
N ASN A 265 -3.63 -18.80 -13.23
CA ASN A 265 -3.32 -20.23 -13.30
C ASN A 265 -2.83 -20.64 -14.71
N ASP A 266 -1.52 -20.72 -14.90
CA ASP A 266 -0.87 -21.11 -16.17
C ASP A 266 -1.27 -22.49 -16.70
N LYS A 267 -1.84 -23.36 -15.86
CA LYS A 267 -2.32 -24.71 -16.20
C LYS A 267 -3.82 -24.80 -16.44
N SER A 268 -4.55 -23.70 -16.25
CA SER A 268 -5.99 -23.67 -16.40
C SER A 268 -6.43 -23.71 -17.87
N ALA A 269 -7.58 -24.35 -18.10
CA ALA A 269 -8.28 -24.32 -19.38
C ALA A 269 -9.28 -23.15 -19.50
N ILE A 270 -9.33 -22.26 -18.51
CA ILE A 270 -10.17 -21.06 -18.50
C ILE A 270 -9.42 -19.92 -19.19
N TRP A 271 -9.90 -19.50 -20.36
CA TRP A 271 -9.28 -18.47 -21.20
C TRP A 271 -10.29 -17.51 -21.85
N GLN A 272 -11.59 -17.70 -21.61
CA GLN A 272 -12.65 -16.78 -21.98
C GLN A 272 -13.27 -16.17 -20.73
N TRP A 273 -13.63 -14.88 -20.80
CA TRP A 273 -14.18 -14.15 -19.68
C TRP A 273 -15.28 -13.16 -20.11
N GLY A 274 -16.19 -12.89 -19.19
CA GLY A 274 -17.20 -11.84 -19.32
C GLY A 274 -18.30 -12.16 -20.32
N ALA A 275 -19.09 -11.14 -20.66
CA ALA A 275 -20.26 -11.27 -21.54
C ALA A 275 -19.92 -11.74 -22.96
N GLY A 276 -18.66 -11.64 -23.37
CA GLY A 276 -18.17 -12.13 -24.67
C GLY A 276 -17.86 -13.63 -24.69
N ALA A 277 -17.81 -14.30 -23.53
CA ALA A 277 -17.49 -15.72 -23.46
C ALA A 277 -18.59 -16.57 -24.11
N THR A 278 -18.18 -17.53 -24.94
CA THR A 278 -19.06 -18.38 -25.75
C THR A 278 -18.93 -19.86 -25.43
N ASP A 279 -17.80 -20.29 -24.86
CA ASP A 279 -17.58 -21.67 -24.43
C ASP A 279 -17.66 -21.80 -22.89
N PRO A 280 -18.71 -22.47 -22.37
CA PRO A 280 -18.86 -22.71 -20.92
C PRO A 280 -17.73 -23.52 -20.29
N LYS A 281 -16.93 -24.25 -21.07
CA LYS A 281 -15.77 -25.02 -20.56
C LYS A 281 -14.50 -24.18 -20.46
N ALA A 282 -14.50 -23.01 -21.11
CA ALA A 282 -13.37 -22.08 -21.14
C ALA A 282 -13.59 -20.84 -20.27
N THR A 283 -14.68 -20.80 -19.49
CA THR A 283 -15.04 -19.67 -18.64
C THR A 283 -15.48 -20.14 -17.26
N GLU A 284 -15.29 -19.32 -16.23
CA GLU A 284 -15.70 -19.62 -14.87
C GLU A 284 -17.04 -18.94 -14.55
N ALA A 285 -18.04 -19.75 -14.19
CA ALA A 285 -19.38 -19.24 -13.93
C ALA A 285 -19.42 -18.35 -12.67
N GLY A 286 -20.07 -17.19 -12.78
CA GLY A 286 -20.26 -16.27 -11.65
C GLY A 286 -19.14 -15.26 -11.45
N PHE A 287 -18.02 -15.37 -12.16
CA PHE A 287 -16.90 -14.42 -12.10
C PHE A 287 -16.85 -13.54 -13.34
N ASN A 288 -17.92 -12.75 -13.55
CA ASN A 288 -18.06 -11.84 -14.69
C ASN A 288 -18.00 -10.36 -14.25
N GLU A 289 -18.35 -9.44 -15.15
CA GLU A 289 -18.37 -8.00 -14.91
C GLU A 289 -19.10 -7.62 -13.61
N ALA A 290 -20.26 -8.22 -13.37
CA ALA A 290 -21.08 -7.94 -12.19
C ALA A 290 -20.42 -8.41 -10.88
N TYR A 291 -19.64 -9.48 -10.93
CA TYR A 291 -18.85 -9.92 -9.78
C TYR A 291 -17.73 -8.93 -9.46
N THR A 292 -16.97 -8.50 -10.48
CA THR A 292 -15.94 -7.46 -10.33
C THR A 292 -16.53 -6.18 -9.75
N ASP A 293 -17.65 -5.72 -10.28
CA ASP A 293 -18.34 -4.52 -9.79
C ASP A 293 -18.81 -4.70 -8.34
N ALA A 294 -19.36 -5.87 -7.98
CA ALA A 294 -19.78 -6.16 -6.62
C ALA A 294 -18.58 -6.16 -5.63
N GLN A 295 -17.43 -6.72 -6.02
CA GLN A 295 -16.22 -6.69 -5.19
C GLN A 295 -15.75 -5.25 -4.96
N PHE A 296 -15.70 -4.42 -6.00
CA PHE A 296 -15.26 -3.02 -5.86
C PHE A 296 -16.29 -2.14 -5.15
N GLN A 297 -17.59 -2.44 -5.26
CA GLN A 297 -18.63 -1.78 -4.47
C GLN A 297 -18.45 -2.02 -2.96
N LYS A 298 -17.95 -3.20 -2.54
CA LYS A 298 -17.62 -3.46 -1.12
C LYS A 298 -16.53 -2.48 -0.65
N MET A 299 -15.47 -2.31 -1.43
CA MET A 299 -14.37 -1.39 -1.12
C MET A 299 -14.82 0.08 -1.09
N LYS A 300 -15.66 0.49 -2.06
CA LYS A 300 -16.24 1.83 -2.09
C LYS A 300 -17.01 2.13 -0.82
N THR A 301 -17.91 1.22 -0.43
CA THR A 301 -18.77 1.36 0.75
C THR A 301 -17.96 1.34 2.05
N ALA A 302 -16.97 0.45 2.14
CA ALA A 302 -16.18 0.27 3.34
C ALA A 302 -15.19 1.41 3.59
N TYR A 303 -14.63 2.02 2.53
CA TYR A 303 -13.51 2.97 2.62
C TYR A 303 -13.75 4.29 1.86
N VAL A 304 -13.98 4.24 0.54
CA VAL A 304 -14.03 5.44 -0.31
C VAL A 304 -15.10 6.42 0.15
N ASP A 305 -16.32 5.92 0.42
CA ASP A 305 -17.46 6.72 0.89
C ASP A 305 -17.25 7.29 2.30
N LYS A 306 -16.24 6.79 3.02
CA LYS A 306 -15.83 7.27 4.35
C LYS A 306 -14.58 8.16 4.29
N GLY A 307 -14.14 8.56 3.09
CA GLY A 307 -13.01 9.46 2.91
C GLY A 307 -11.64 8.78 2.83
N ILE A 308 -11.58 7.45 2.81
CA ILE A 308 -10.34 6.67 2.71
C ILE A 308 -10.23 6.15 1.27
N PRO A 309 -9.33 6.68 0.43
CA PRO A 309 -9.17 6.15 -0.92
C PRO A 309 -8.56 4.75 -0.87
N VAL A 310 -8.82 3.98 -1.93
CA VAL A 310 -8.29 2.63 -2.09
C VAL A 310 -7.35 2.59 -3.29
N ILE A 311 -6.19 1.98 -3.12
CA ILE A 311 -5.30 1.59 -4.21
C ILE A 311 -5.63 0.14 -4.57
N LEU A 312 -6.04 -0.10 -5.82
CA LEU A 312 -6.02 -1.45 -6.37
C LEU A 312 -4.58 -1.70 -6.82
N GLY A 313 -3.76 -2.15 -5.88
CA GLY A 313 -2.29 -2.16 -5.99
C GLY A 313 -1.77 -3.06 -7.10
N GLU A 314 -2.51 -4.13 -7.39
CA GLU A 314 -2.21 -5.06 -8.45
C GLU A 314 -3.49 -5.64 -9.05
N PHE A 315 -3.51 -5.74 -10.37
CA PHE A 315 -4.45 -6.55 -11.15
C PHE A 315 -3.84 -6.82 -12.53
N GLY A 316 -4.21 -7.92 -13.15
CA GLY A 316 -3.77 -8.26 -14.50
C GLY A 316 -4.19 -9.68 -14.86
N ALA A 317 -4.16 -10.01 -16.14
CA ALA A 317 -4.36 -11.36 -16.62
C ALA A 317 -3.18 -11.81 -17.49
N ILE A 318 -2.72 -13.05 -17.28
CA ILE A 318 -1.63 -13.62 -18.04
C ILE A 318 -2.01 -13.79 -19.51
N ARG A 319 -1.02 -13.64 -20.38
CA ARG A 319 -1.14 -13.99 -21.78
C ARG A 319 -1.25 -15.51 -21.96
N ARG A 320 -2.11 -15.96 -22.88
CA ARG A 320 -2.27 -17.38 -23.24
C ARG A 320 -2.18 -17.58 -24.75
N THR A 321 -1.05 -18.08 -25.23
CA THR A 321 -0.81 -18.31 -26.66
C THR A 321 -1.33 -19.64 -27.17
N GLU A 322 -1.56 -20.57 -26.26
CA GLU A 322 -2.14 -21.89 -26.52
C GLU A 322 -3.60 -21.80 -26.99
N TYR A 323 -4.28 -20.66 -26.78
CA TYR A 323 -5.67 -20.44 -27.15
C TYR A 323 -5.82 -19.28 -28.15
N PRO A 324 -6.10 -19.57 -29.44
CA PRO A 324 -6.39 -18.54 -30.43
C PRO A 324 -7.55 -17.64 -29.99
N GLY A 325 -7.31 -16.33 -29.92
CA GLY A 325 -8.32 -15.34 -29.53
C GLY A 325 -8.36 -14.98 -28.03
N ALA A 326 -7.57 -15.64 -27.17
CA ALA A 326 -7.52 -15.32 -25.73
C ALA A 326 -7.19 -13.84 -25.43
N GLU A 327 -6.40 -13.21 -26.30
CA GLU A 327 -6.02 -11.80 -26.17
C GLU A 327 -7.23 -10.85 -26.15
N ALA A 328 -8.32 -11.17 -26.86
CA ALA A 328 -9.53 -10.36 -26.84
C ALA A 328 -10.21 -10.39 -25.46
N TYR A 329 -10.18 -11.54 -24.78
CA TYR A 329 -10.73 -11.71 -23.44
C TYR A 329 -9.83 -11.10 -22.37
N ARG A 330 -8.50 -11.20 -22.53
CA ARG A 330 -7.53 -10.48 -21.69
C ARG A 330 -7.77 -8.98 -21.74
N LEU A 331 -7.89 -8.41 -22.94
CA LEU A 331 -8.22 -7.01 -23.15
C LEU A 331 -9.58 -6.63 -22.54
N ALA A 332 -10.60 -7.47 -22.67
CA ALA A 332 -11.92 -7.22 -22.10
C ALA A 332 -11.87 -7.17 -20.57
N TRP A 333 -11.19 -8.13 -19.94
CA TRP A 333 -11.00 -8.19 -18.49
C TRP A 333 -10.21 -6.99 -17.97
N ASP A 334 -9.04 -6.70 -18.56
CA ASP A 334 -8.18 -5.58 -18.14
C ASP A 334 -8.93 -4.24 -18.25
N ARG A 335 -9.70 -4.05 -19.34
CA ARG A 335 -10.51 -2.86 -19.54
C ARG A 335 -11.61 -2.73 -18.50
N HIS A 336 -12.37 -3.80 -18.25
CA HIS A 336 -13.48 -3.78 -17.30
C HIS A 336 -12.96 -3.52 -15.89
N THR A 337 -11.97 -4.30 -15.45
CA THR A 337 -11.36 -4.19 -14.11
C THR A 337 -10.83 -2.78 -13.84
N ALA A 338 -10.06 -2.20 -14.77
CA ALA A 338 -9.52 -0.85 -14.59
C ALA A 338 -10.64 0.20 -14.49
N ARG A 339 -11.66 0.11 -15.36
CA ARG A 339 -12.80 1.05 -15.37
C ARG A 339 -13.66 0.92 -14.13
N ALA A 340 -13.97 -0.31 -13.73
CA ALA A 340 -14.76 -0.60 -12.55
C ALA A 340 -14.04 -0.09 -11.30
N ALA A 341 -12.73 -0.34 -11.15
CA ALA A 341 -11.96 0.17 -10.03
C ALA A 341 -12.03 1.71 -9.96
N TRP A 342 -11.77 2.40 -11.07
CA TRP A 342 -11.84 3.86 -11.12
C TRP A 342 -13.24 4.42 -10.82
N ALA A 343 -14.28 3.83 -11.41
CA ALA A 343 -15.67 4.23 -11.18
C ALA A 343 -16.11 4.07 -9.71
N HIS A 344 -15.50 3.13 -8.99
CA HIS A 344 -15.71 2.92 -7.56
C HIS A 344 -14.76 3.74 -6.67
N GLY A 345 -13.98 4.66 -7.25
CA GLY A 345 -13.09 5.58 -6.54
C GLY A 345 -11.77 4.98 -6.08
N MET A 346 -11.36 3.88 -6.72
CA MET A 346 -10.09 3.19 -6.50
C MET A 346 -9.06 3.63 -7.55
N VAL A 347 -7.77 3.59 -7.21
CA VAL A 347 -6.67 3.84 -8.17
C VAL A 347 -6.24 2.48 -8.76
N PRO A 348 -6.52 2.16 -10.03
CA PRO A 348 -6.11 0.91 -10.64
C PRO A 348 -4.63 0.91 -11.00
N VAL A 349 -3.85 -0.07 -10.52
CA VAL A 349 -2.43 -0.23 -10.85
C VAL A 349 -2.17 -1.61 -11.47
N TYR A 350 -1.95 -1.64 -12.78
CA TYR A 350 -1.79 -2.88 -13.54
C TYR A 350 -0.49 -3.60 -13.18
N TRP A 351 -0.50 -4.93 -13.05
CA TRP A 351 0.69 -5.75 -12.82
C TRP A 351 1.41 -6.08 -14.13
N ASP A 352 2.51 -5.39 -14.41
CA ASP A 352 3.40 -5.75 -15.51
C ASP A 352 4.60 -6.50 -14.95
N ALA A 353 4.67 -7.80 -15.26
CA ALA A 353 5.78 -8.68 -14.85
C ALA A 353 6.98 -8.65 -15.83
N GLY A 354 6.88 -7.86 -16.90
CA GLY A 354 7.84 -7.84 -18.00
C GLY A 354 7.65 -9.01 -18.96
N ALA A 355 8.70 -9.32 -19.73
CA ALA A 355 8.67 -10.42 -20.70
C ALA A 355 7.41 -10.43 -21.60
N ALA A 356 7.00 -9.28 -22.13
CA ALA A 356 5.69 -9.05 -22.76
C ALA A 356 5.32 -10.05 -23.88
N THR A 357 6.29 -10.64 -24.57
CA THR A 357 6.05 -11.60 -25.66
C THR A 357 6.08 -13.06 -25.21
N GLU A 358 6.45 -13.34 -23.97
CA GLU A 358 6.45 -14.70 -23.42
C GLU A 358 5.01 -15.17 -23.16
N ASN A 359 4.82 -16.49 -23.15
CA ASN A 359 3.55 -17.05 -22.73
C ASN A 359 3.42 -16.91 -21.22
N HIS A 360 2.19 -16.78 -20.72
CA HIS A 360 1.88 -16.67 -19.30
C HIS A 360 2.48 -15.45 -18.58
N SER A 361 2.99 -14.46 -19.32
CA SER A 361 3.45 -13.19 -18.77
C SER A 361 2.34 -12.12 -18.78
N MET A 362 2.55 -11.04 -18.02
CA MET A 362 1.68 -9.86 -17.99
C MET A 362 2.40 -8.60 -18.52
N GLY A 363 3.50 -8.74 -19.27
CA GLY A 363 4.23 -7.58 -19.76
C GLY A 363 3.46 -6.80 -20.84
N LEU A 364 3.51 -5.47 -20.77
CA LEU A 364 2.93 -4.55 -21.77
C LEU A 364 3.99 -3.78 -22.55
N PHE A 365 5.20 -3.66 -22.01
CA PHE A 365 6.30 -2.90 -22.60
C PHE A 365 7.50 -3.78 -22.90
N ASN A 366 8.20 -3.48 -23.99
CA ASN A 366 9.60 -3.87 -24.12
C ASN A 366 10.42 -2.99 -23.17
N ARG A 367 10.92 -3.58 -22.08
CA ARG A 367 11.59 -2.82 -21.00
C ARG A 367 12.94 -2.21 -21.39
N ALA A 368 13.57 -2.70 -22.45
CA ALA A 368 14.83 -2.13 -22.94
C ALA A 368 14.60 -0.87 -23.79
N THR A 369 13.54 -0.85 -24.60
CA THR A 369 13.29 0.26 -25.55
C THR A 369 12.16 1.20 -25.13
N GLY A 370 11.29 0.77 -24.21
CA GLY A 370 10.05 1.47 -23.85
C GLY A 370 8.91 1.30 -24.87
N ALA A 371 9.08 0.50 -25.93
CA ALA A 371 8.02 0.30 -26.91
C ALA A 371 6.82 -0.45 -26.29
N GLN A 372 5.60 0.02 -26.57
CA GLN A 372 4.37 -0.69 -26.21
C GLN A 372 4.24 -1.94 -27.08
N VAL A 373 4.12 -3.10 -26.43
CA VAL A 373 3.89 -4.39 -27.10
C VAL A 373 2.39 -4.66 -27.28
N TYR A 374 1.57 -4.23 -26.32
CA TYR A 374 0.10 -4.32 -26.38
C TYR A 374 -0.55 -2.93 -26.27
N PRO A 375 -0.48 -2.10 -27.33
CA PRO A 375 -0.99 -0.74 -27.29
C PRO A 375 -2.50 -0.66 -27.01
N ASP A 376 -3.29 -1.67 -27.41
CA ASP A 376 -4.73 -1.69 -27.14
C ASP A 376 -5.06 -1.92 -25.66
N ILE A 377 -4.30 -2.78 -24.97
CA ILE A 377 -4.43 -2.98 -23.52
C ILE A 377 -3.96 -1.73 -22.79
N VAL A 378 -2.78 -1.20 -23.15
CA VAL A 378 -2.26 0.05 -22.57
C VAL A 378 -3.28 1.18 -22.70
N LYS A 379 -3.86 1.36 -23.89
CA LYS A 379 -4.90 2.37 -24.12
C LYS A 379 -6.14 2.12 -23.27
N ALA A 380 -6.62 0.87 -23.19
CA ALA A 380 -7.78 0.53 -22.39
C ALA A 380 -7.59 0.81 -20.89
N LEU A 381 -6.39 0.55 -20.36
CA LEU A 381 -6.00 0.82 -18.99
C LEU A 381 -5.91 2.32 -18.71
N VAL A 382 -5.26 3.07 -19.60
CA VAL A 382 -5.06 4.53 -19.44
C VAL A 382 -6.39 5.29 -19.55
N ASP A 383 -7.24 4.92 -20.52
CA ASP A 383 -8.56 5.53 -20.71
C ASP A 383 -9.53 5.23 -19.54
N ALA A 384 -9.23 4.25 -18.69
CA ALA A 384 -10.09 3.91 -17.55
C ALA A 384 -10.20 5.05 -16.54
N ALA A 385 -9.15 5.88 -16.41
CA ALA A 385 -9.07 6.98 -15.47
C ALA A 385 -9.19 8.37 -16.14
N THR A 386 -9.96 8.45 -17.22
CA THR A 386 -10.24 9.69 -17.98
C THR A 386 -11.64 10.23 -17.75
#